data_AF-A0A9P6SKE3-F1
#
_entry.id   AF-A0A9P6SKE3-F1
#
_cell.length_a   1.000
_cell.length_b   1.000
_cell.length_c   1.000
_cell.angle_alpha   90.00
_cell.angle_beta   90.00
_cell.angle_gamma   90.00
#
_symmetry.space_group_name_H-M   'P 1'
#
loop_
_entity.id
_entity.type
_entity.pdbx_description
1 polymer ?
#
loop_
_entity_poly.entity_id
_entity_poly.type
_entity_poly.pdbx_seq_one_letter_code
_entity_poly.pdbx_strand_id
1 'polypeptide(L)'
;MGQSQSVETQHASTEQLSHELALKFAKRCFTPLELYSFQDVFKSLADHQDSISYLKEETIARLLEVPDILGVSSIIFQMVSYLGAFPFGQDAPVVLGFEQMIMVVVIMTERYQRVLKKGNRDRTKLFFRSLAVYDRQHELDADKEILDGAADAKMDAPRSHAAGFAIDEAADDYAEYDDDDDLALAALESLDAIEVFRHGDAPIRQASIPSDNLKKLIMLLLLIAPLGSQESLARHAERLTGDALEGLRSTADYILASFVNVEKFPGVKIHQFNTVIPISLPFLFNGFNALFEHFLFSKNIDFTKRKESNPTPWPPLDPAEDQPLLPQMGEILDLNVLSQLSFFIPGESLFRRLRLLYSGGDAGFSMGSFESRVFNWRAPTILLVSGNRVSDPPSGGQERAFADTLPPKRFPDSSKSSHMVFGVYLAQPWKQTHKECIGDADTLLFQLEPVHEVFHASSVNNDYVSFAKPPISHSGIAFGNPHPKAKATAGLSPHVNLGAVSLRLDSSFEFGVFTHNYTSGGGAFHNSQTRKRDWQDRFEIESLEVWGCGGDTEAEQQRQRWAWEEREAEARRRVNLGTGDVEADRALLEMAGLIGANRSGGSMS
;
A
#
# COMPACT_ATOMS: atom_id res chain seq x y z
N MET A 1 8.53 67.59 26.73
CA MET A 1 8.83 66.99 25.42
C MET A 1 9.12 65.52 25.67
N GLY A 2 8.39 64.62 25.02
CA GLY A 2 8.58 63.17 25.13
C GLY A 2 7.32 62.39 25.51
N GLN A 3 6.22 62.56 24.78
CA GLN A 3 5.17 61.54 24.73
C GLN A 3 5.67 60.42 23.82
N SER A 4 6.05 59.29 24.40
CA SER A 4 6.20 58.03 23.68
C SER A 4 4.80 57.48 23.42
N GLN A 5 4.30 57.65 22.20
CA GLN A 5 3.12 56.93 21.73
C GLN A 5 3.46 55.44 21.69
N SER A 6 2.79 54.67 22.54
CA SER A 6 2.68 53.22 22.41
C SER A 6 1.99 52.92 21.08
N VAL A 7 2.74 52.37 20.12
CA VAL A 7 2.15 51.74 18.94
C VAL A 7 1.44 50.49 19.45
N GLU A 8 0.11 50.53 19.56
CA GLU A 8 -0.70 49.33 19.64
C GLU A 8 -0.48 48.56 18.34
N THR A 9 0.28 47.46 18.39
CA THR A 9 0.27 46.44 17.35
C THR A 9 -1.14 45.89 17.26
N GLN A 10 -1.91 46.32 16.26
CA GLN A 10 -3.18 45.68 15.91
C GLN A 10 -2.87 44.24 15.49
N HIS A 11 -3.04 43.28 16.40
CA HIS A 11 -2.98 41.86 16.05
C HIS A 11 -4.15 41.55 15.11
N ALA A 12 -3.86 41.03 13.92
CA ALA A 12 -4.87 40.60 12.96
C ALA A 12 -5.77 39.52 13.59
N SER A 13 -7.08 39.57 13.33
CA SER A 13 -8.00 38.52 13.81
C SER A 13 -7.78 37.21 13.06
N THR A 14 -8.19 36.08 13.65
CA THR A 14 -8.11 34.75 13.01
C THR A 14 -8.89 34.72 11.69
N GLU A 15 -10.06 35.36 11.65
CA GLU A 15 -10.87 35.53 10.44
C GLU A 15 -10.16 36.35 9.34
N GLN A 16 -9.44 37.40 9.71
CA GLN A 16 -8.67 38.20 8.74
C GLN A 16 -7.51 37.39 8.16
N LEU A 17 -6.82 36.61 9.00
CA LEU A 17 -5.71 35.76 8.57
C LEU A 17 -6.17 34.59 7.68
N SER A 18 -7.31 33.96 8.01
CA SER A 18 -7.88 32.90 7.16
C SER A 18 -8.34 33.45 5.81
N HIS A 19 -8.95 34.64 5.78
CA HIS A 19 -9.30 35.35 4.55
C HIS A 19 -8.06 35.66 3.68
N GLU A 20 -7.00 36.22 4.28
CA GLU A 20 -5.76 36.52 3.56
C GLU A 20 -5.09 35.26 2.99
N LEU A 21 -5.11 34.17 3.75
CA LEU A 21 -4.59 32.88 3.29
C LEU A 21 -5.40 32.32 2.12
N ALA A 22 -6.74 32.37 2.19
CA ALA A 22 -7.62 31.96 1.11
C ALA A 22 -7.36 32.77 -0.17
N LEU A 23 -7.18 34.09 -0.07
CA LEU A 23 -6.81 34.94 -1.21
C LEU A 23 -5.43 34.56 -1.79
N LYS A 24 -4.46 34.26 -0.93
CA LYS A 24 -3.12 33.86 -1.34
C LYS A 24 -3.14 32.52 -2.07
N PHE A 25 -3.90 31.54 -1.56
CA PHE A 25 -4.15 30.27 -2.20
C PHE A 25 -4.90 30.43 -3.52
N ALA A 26 -5.98 31.20 -3.57
CA ALA A 26 -6.72 31.49 -4.79
C ALA A 26 -5.81 32.01 -5.92
N LYS A 27 -4.89 32.92 -5.58
CA LYS A 27 -3.97 33.55 -6.55
C LYS A 27 -2.81 32.67 -7.00
N ARG A 28 -2.34 31.75 -6.16
CA ARG A 28 -1.08 30.99 -6.39
C ARG A 28 -1.31 29.52 -6.73
N CYS A 29 -2.43 28.94 -6.29
CA CYS A 29 -2.73 27.52 -6.45
C CYS A 29 -3.61 27.22 -7.66
N PHE A 30 -4.35 28.22 -8.16
CA PHE A 30 -5.26 28.07 -9.30
C PHE A 30 -4.85 28.93 -10.48
N THR A 31 -5.14 28.45 -11.68
CA THR A 31 -5.19 29.28 -12.88
C THR A 31 -6.45 30.17 -12.85
N PRO A 32 -6.47 31.29 -13.59
CA PRO A 32 -7.67 32.13 -13.67
C PRO A 32 -8.91 31.37 -14.18
N LEU A 33 -8.70 30.37 -15.04
CA LEU A 33 -9.76 29.54 -15.59
C LEU A 33 -10.35 28.60 -14.52
N GLU A 34 -9.49 27.89 -13.80
CA GLU A 34 -9.91 27.00 -12.71
C GLU A 34 -10.65 27.79 -11.62
N LEU A 35 -10.17 28.98 -11.26
CA LEU A 35 -10.82 29.79 -10.22
C LEU A 35 -12.20 30.28 -10.68
N TYR A 36 -12.35 30.66 -11.95
CA TYR A 36 -13.64 31.03 -12.53
C TYR A 36 -14.61 29.84 -12.54
N SER A 37 -14.16 28.68 -13.03
CA SER A 37 -14.94 27.44 -13.02
C SER A 37 -15.35 27.05 -11.61
N PHE A 38 -14.44 27.15 -10.65
CA PHE A 38 -14.71 26.82 -9.26
C PHE A 38 -15.74 27.76 -8.62
N GLN A 39 -15.66 29.06 -8.90
CA GLN A 39 -16.69 30.02 -8.47
C GLN A 39 -18.06 29.71 -9.07
N ASP A 40 -18.11 29.31 -10.35
CA ASP A 40 -19.36 28.92 -11.00
C ASP A 40 -19.96 27.65 -10.39
N VAL A 41 -19.14 26.62 -10.19
CA VAL A 41 -19.53 25.37 -9.49
C VAL A 41 -20.07 25.70 -8.11
N PHE A 42 -19.33 26.47 -7.30
CA PHE A 42 -19.78 26.86 -5.97
C PHE A 42 -21.12 27.60 -6.01
N LYS A 43 -21.28 28.62 -6.85
CA LYS A 43 -22.54 29.38 -6.96
C LYS A 43 -23.72 28.53 -7.42
N SER A 44 -23.47 27.54 -8.29
CA SER A 44 -24.51 26.64 -8.78
C SER A 44 -25.01 25.66 -7.72
N LEU A 45 -24.18 25.36 -6.73
CA LEU A 45 -24.45 24.37 -5.68
C LEU A 45 -24.80 25.02 -4.33
N ALA A 46 -24.40 26.26 -4.09
CA ALA A 46 -24.54 26.91 -2.79
C ALA A 46 -25.99 27.23 -2.46
N ASP A 47 -26.37 26.86 -1.25
CA ASP A 47 -27.58 27.35 -0.61
C ASP A 47 -27.34 28.75 -0.07
N HIS A 48 -28.42 29.53 0.01
CA HIS A 48 -28.38 30.91 0.44
C HIS A 48 -29.24 31.08 1.68
N GLN A 49 -28.63 31.59 2.76
CA GLN A 49 -29.34 32.02 3.95
C GLN A 49 -28.86 33.42 4.30
N ASP A 50 -29.79 34.37 4.26
CA ASP A 50 -29.53 35.81 4.40
C ASP A 50 -28.46 36.29 3.40
N SER A 51 -27.27 36.67 3.88
CA SER A 51 -26.13 37.13 3.07
C SER A 51 -25.02 36.07 2.91
N ILE A 52 -25.22 34.85 3.40
CA ILE A 52 -24.20 33.80 3.42
C ILE A 52 -24.58 32.71 2.41
N SER A 53 -23.65 32.44 1.48
CA SER A 53 -23.71 31.29 0.57
C SER A 53 -22.85 30.16 1.13
N TYR A 54 -23.40 28.95 1.23
CA TYR A 54 -22.69 27.81 1.82
C TYR A 54 -23.06 26.47 1.19
N LEU A 55 -22.20 25.46 1.34
CA LEU A 55 -22.43 24.09 0.90
C LEU A 55 -22.85 23.18 2.07
N LYS A 56 -23.86 22.34 1.83
CA LYS A 56 -24.33 21.31 2.77
C LYS A 56 -23.70 19.95 2.46
N GLU A 57 -23.73 19.06 3.46
CA GLU A 57 -23.27 17.67 3.34
C GLU A 57 -23.82 16.96 2.10
N GLU A 58 -25.14 16.92 1.93
CA GLU A 58 -25.79 16.25 0.80
C GLU A 58 -25.35 16.81 -0.56
N THR A 59 -25.03 18.10 -0.61
CA THR A 59 -24.60 18.77 -1.85
C THR A 59 -23.18 18.35 -2.23
N ILE A 60 -22.28 18.30 -1.25
CA ILE A 60 -20.90 17.86 -1.44
C ILE A 60 -20.87 16.36 -1.79
N ALA A 61 -21.59 15.53 -1.03
CA ALA A 61 -21.66 14.10 -1.29
C ALA A 61 -22.19 13.79 -2.70
N ARG A 62 -23.22 14.53 -3.15
CA ARG A 62 -23.77 14.39 -4.51
C ARG A 62 -22.79 14.85 -5.60
N LEU A 63 -22.08 15.96 -5.39
CA LEU A 63 -21.09 16.45 -6.36
C LEU A 63 -19.93 15.45 -6.50
N LEU A 64 -19.45 14.93 -5.38
CA LEU A 64 -18.35 13.95 -5.33
C LEU A 64 -18.82 12.52 -5.66
N GLU A 65 -20.10 12.33 -5.97
CA GLU A 65 -20.72 11.04 -6.30
C GLU A 65 -20.43 9.95 -5.24
N VAL A 66 -20.39 10.36 -3.96
CA VAL A 66 -20.07 9.46 -2.84
C VAL A 66 -21.19 8.41 -2.70
N PRO A 67 -20.87 7.11 -2.76
CA PRO A 67 -21.90 6.07 -2.66
C PRO A 67 -22.47 5.94 -1.25
N ASP A 68 -23.80 6.08 -1.12
CA ASP A 68 -24.51 6.01 0.18
C ASP A 68 -24.28 4.67 0.91
N ILE A 69 -24.06 3.57 0.17
CA ILE A 69 -23.81 2.23 0.72
C ILE A 69 -22.56 2.16 1.60
N LEU A 70 -21.62 3.10 1.43
CA LEU A 70 -20.41 3.20 2.26
C LEU A 70 -20.67 3.96 3.57
N GLY A 71 -21.75 4.75 3.66
CA GLY A 71 -22.07 5.55 4.84
C GLY A 71 -20.97 6.54 5.25
N VAL A 72 -20.20 7.04 4.27
CA VAL A 72 -18.99 7.85 4.49
C VAL A 72 -19.22 9.37 4.32
N SER A 73 -20.40 9.78 3.84
CA SER A 73 -20.73 11.18 3.53
C SER A 73 -20.52 12.12 4.73
N SER A 74 -20.97 11.72 5.92
CA SER A 74 -20.83 12.52 7.15
C SER A 74 -19.37 12.63 7.60
N ILE A 75 -18.57 11.59 7.36
CA ILE A 75 -17.13 11.56 7.66
C ILE A 75 -16.40 12.54 6.74
N ILE A 76 -16.69 12.51 5.43
CA ILE A 76 -16.13 13.47 4.48
C ILE A 76 -16.56 14.89 4.84
N PHE A 77 -17.83 15.11 5.18
CA PHE A 77 -18.33 16.42 5.57
C PHE A 77 -17.65 16.95 6.85
N GLN A 78 -17.46 16.09 7.86
CA GLN A 78 -16.68 16.42 9.05
C GLN A 78 -15.24 16.82 8.66
N MET A 79 -14.57 16.02 7.82
CA MET A 79 -13.22 16.32 7.36
C MET A 79 -13.16 17.68 6.67
N VAL A 80 -14.00 17.93 5.66
CA VAL A 80 -13.94 19.20 4.90
C VAL A 80 -14.33 20.41 5.75
N SER A 81 -15.25 20.25 6.70
CA SER A 81 -15.63 21.31 7.65
C SER A 81 -14.50 21.63 8.62
N TYR A 82 -13.67 20.66 8.98
CA TYR A 82 -12.45 20.90 9.76
C TYR A 82 -11.36 21.57 8.91
N LEU A 83 -11.13 21.07 7.70
CA LEU A 83 -10.12 21.65 6.78
C LEU A 83 -10.47 23.09 6.36
N GLY A 84 -11.75 23.44 6.29
CA GLY A 84 -12.18 24.81 6.04
C GLY A 84 -11.74 25.80 7.13
N ALA A 85 -11.47 25.33 8.35
CA ALA A 85 -10.98 26.14 9.46
C ALA A 85 -9.46 26.36 9.43
N PHE A 86 -8.72 25.70 8.52
CA PHE A 86 -7.27 25.83 8.43
C PHE A 86 -6.83 27.29 8.28
N PRO A 87 -5.80 27.77 9.01
CA PRO A 87 -4.88 27.03 9.87
C PRO A 87 -5.29 26.94 11.36
N PHE A 88 -6.52 27.35 11.71
CA PHE A 88 -7.00 27.44 13.10
C PHE A 88 -7.99 26.30 13.42
N GLY A 89 -7.47 25.14 13.82
CA GLY A 89 -8.28 23.94 14.12
C GLY A 89 -9.37 24.16 15.18
N GLN A 90 -9.13 25.02 16.17
CA GLN A 90 -10.11 25.41 17.19
C GLN A 90 -11.40 26.04 16.65
N ASP A 91 -11.37 26.64 15.45
CA ASP A 91 -12.54 27.28 14.84
C ASP A 91 -13.44 26.25 14.12
N ALA A 92 -13.00 24.98 14.03
CA ALA A 92 -13.75 23.90 13.43
C ALA A 92 -14.89 23.37 14.33
N PRO A 93 -16.00 22.87 13.73
CA PRO A 93 -16.32 22.88 12.30
C PRO A 93 -16.81 24.25 11.81
N VAL A 94 -16.39 24.66 10.61
CA VAL A 94 -16.84 25.93 10.00
C VAL A 94 -17.94 25.72 8.95
N VAL A 95 -18.72 26.77 8.70
CA VAL A 95 -19.64 26.83 7.57
C VAL A 95 -18.83 26.91 6.27
N LEU A 96 -19.14 26.04 5.30
CA LEU A 96 -18.40 25.92 4.04
C LEU A 96 -18.81 26.97 3.02
N GLY A 97 -18.32 28.20 3.22
CA GLY A 97 -18.34 29.28 2.22
C GLY A 97 -17.29 29.09 1.13
N PHE A 98 -17.22 30.03 0.18
CA PHE A 98 -16.29 29.92 -0.94
C PHE A 98 -14.82 29.96 -0.49
N GLU A 99 -14.49 30.77 0.50
CA GLU A 99 -13.13 30.89 1.04
C GLU A 99 -12.71 29.61 1.76
N GLN A 100 -13.58 29.04 2.58
CA GLN A 100 -13.34 27.75 3.24
C GLN A 100 -13.16 26.65 2.19
N MET A 101 -13.96 26.64 1.12
CA MET A 101 -13.82 25.68 0.04
C MET A 101 -12.52 25.84 -0.75
N ILE A 102 -11.95 27.06 -0.87
CA ILE A 102 -10.59 27.25 -1.38
C ILE A 102 -9.58 26.50 -0.50
N MET A 103 -9.69 26.60 0.82
CA MET A 103 -8.80 25.90 1.75
C MET A 103 -8.92 24.38 1.55
N VAL A 104 -10.16 23.86 1.55
CA VAL A 104 -10.44 22.44 1.35
C VAL A 104 -9.84 21.92 0.05
N VAL A 105 -10.16 22.53 -1.09
CA VAL A 105 -9.70 22.03 -2.39
C VAL A 105 -8.18 22.12 -2.51
N VAL A 106 -7.55 23.18 -2.02
CA VAL A 106 -6.09 23.33 -2.05
C VAL A 106 -5.37 22.30 -1.17
N ILE A 107 -5.94 21.96 0.00
CA ILE A 107 -5.39 20.93 0.89
C ILE A 107 -5.61 19.53 0.32
N MET A 108 -6.84 19.23 -0.14
CA MET A 108 -7.21 17.92 -0.68
C MET A 108 -6.47 17.57 -1.97
N THR A 109 -6.15 18.57 -2.81
CA THR A 109 -5.38 18.41 -4.07
C THR A 109 -3.86 18.62 -3.91
N GLU A 110 -3.38 18.77 -2.68
CA GLU A 110 -1.98 19.06 -2.34
C GLU A 110 -1.38 20.33 -2.96
N ARG A 111 -2.20 21.20 -3.56
CA ARG A 111 -1.73 22.44 -4.21
C ARG A 111 -1.17 23.47 -3.23
N TYR A 112 -1.45 23.34 -1.92
CA TYR A 112 -0.88 24.19 -0.84
C TYR A 112 0.64 24.25 -0.91
N GLN A 113 1.26 23.16 -1.37
CA GLN A 113 2.68 23.00 -1.63
C GLN A 113 3.30 24.16 -2.45
N ARG A 114 2.53 24.79 -3.35
CA ARG A 114 3.02 25.93 -4.17
C ARG A 114 3.28 27.19 -3.33
N VAL A 115 2.59 27.32 -2.21
CA VAL A 115 2.62 28.48 -1.32
C VAL A 115 3.42 28.18 -0.04
N LEU A 116 3.18 27.02 0.57
CA LEU A 116 3.84 26.57 1.79
C LEU A 116 5.12 25.82 1.43
N LYS A 117 6.24 26.56 1.39
CA LYS A 117 7.55 26.06 0.95
C LYS A 117 8.50 25.69 2.10
N LYS A 118 8.17 26.07 3.33
CA LYS A 118 8.96 25.84 4.54
C LYS A 118 8.17 24.94 5.49
N GLY A 119 8.86 24.18 6.34
CA GLY A 119 8.25 23.23 7.29
C GLY A 119 7.98 21.84 6.71
N ASN A 120 7.58 20.91 7.57
CA ASN A 120 7.10 19.59 7.17
C ASN A 120 5.76 19.76 6.44
N ARG A 121 5.68 19.28 5.20
CA ARG A 121 4.52 19.50 4.30
C ARG A 121 3.47 18.40 4.45
N ASP A 122 3.64 17.55 5.45
CA ASP A 122 2.78 16.41 5.69
C ASP A 122 1.42 16.85 6.27
N ARG A 123 0.36 16.56 5.51
CA ARG A 123 -1.03 16.81 5.93
C ARG A 123 -1.60 15.68 6.81
N THR A 124 -0.82 14.65 7.12
CA THR A 124 -1.24 13.49 7.92
C THR A 124 -1.74 13.91 9.31
N LYS A 125 -1.05 14.80 10.02
CA LYS A 125 -1.51 15.33 11.32
C LYS A 125 -2.86 16.06 11.17
N LEU A 126 -3.00 16.89 10.14
CA LEU A 126 -4.23 17.64 9.86
C LEU A 126 -5.41 16.70 9.54
N PHE A 127 -5.17 15.66 8.75
CA PHE A 127 -6.17 14.63 8.46
C PHE A 127 -6.57 13.84 9.71
N PHE A 128 -5.61 13.49 10.56
CA PHE A 128 -5.91 12.86 11.84
C PHE A 128 -6.85 13.73 12.67
N ARG A 129 -6.51 15.01 12.88
CA ARG A 129 -7.35 15.96 13.63
C ARG A 129 -8.75 16.08 13.03
N SER A 130 -8.86 16.13 11.70
CA SER A 130 -10.14 16.23 11.00
C SER A 130 -11.06 15.01 11.20
N LEU A 131 -10.48 13.85 11.52
CA LEU A 131 -11.18 12.57 11.69
C LEU A 131 -11.37 12.18 13.16
N ALA A 132 -10.61 12.78 14.06
CA ALA A 132 -10.57 12.38 15.45
C ALA A 132 -11.77 12.90 16.24
N VAL A 133 -12.17 12.11 17.23
CA VAL A 133 -13.12 12.48 18.27
C VAL A 133 -12.35 12.61 19.59
N TYR A 134 -12.72 13.58 20.41
CA TYR A 134 -12.10 13.85 21.70
C TYR A 134 -12.94 13.23 22.81
N ASP A 135 -12.40 12.21 23.50
CA ASP A 135 -13.07 11.60 24.64
C ASP A 135 -13.01 12.53 25.85
N ARG A 136 -14.15 13.14 26.20
CA ARG A 136 -14.31 13.88 27.46
C ARG A 136 -14.31 12.99 28.71
N GLN A 137 -14.24 11.66 28.54
CA GLN A 137 -14.44 10.70 29.64
C GLN A 137 -13.19 10.51 30.52
N HIS A 138 -11.99 10.81 30.04
CA HIS A 138 -10.76 10.66 30.84
C HIS A 138 -10.54 11.77 31.87
N GLU A 139 -11.21 12.93 31.73
CA GLU A 139 -11.20 13.99 32.76
C GLU A 139 -11.91 13.51 34.04
N LEU A 140 -12.94 12.67 33.92
CA LEU A 140 -13.72 12.18 35.07
C LEU A 140 -13.00 11.10 35.90
N ASP A 141 -12.06 10.37 35.30
CA ASP A 141 -11.27 9.36 36.01
C ASP A 141 -9.97 9.94 36.59
N ALA A 142 -9.38 10.96 35.96
CA ALA A 142 -8.27 11.72 36.53
C ALA A 142 -8.71 12.51 37.79
N ASP A 143 -9.92 13.08 37.78
CA ASP A 143 -10.48 13.75 38.96
C ASP A 143 -10.83 12.77 40.09
N LYS A 144 -11.16 11.51 39.76
CA LYS A 144 -11.39 10.46 40.77
C LYS A 144 -10.09 9.96 41.41
N GLU A 145 -9.02 9.80 40.65
CA GLU A 145 -7.72 9.40 41.21
C GLU A 145 -7.13 10.49 42.13
N ILE A 146 -7.39 11.77 41.86
CA ILE A 146 -7.00 12.88 42.74
C ILE A 146 -7.85 12.93 44.02
N LEU A 147 -9.14 12.55 43.94
CA LEU A 147 -10.04 12.52 45.10
C LEU A 147 -9.83 11.30 46.00
N ASP A 148 -9.53 10.13 45.43
CA ASP A 148 -9.28 8.89 46.21
C ASP A 148 -7.85 8.83 46.78
N GLY A 149 -6.89 9.55 46.19
CA GLY A 149 -5.50 9.64 46.69
C GLY A 149 -5.31 10.44 47.98
N ALA A 150 -6.33 11.15 48.46
CA ALA A 150 -6.25 11.97 49.67
C ALA A 150 -6.84 11.30 50.94
N ALA A 151 -7.47 10.12 50.81
CA ALA A 151 -8.25 9.52 51.90
C ALA A 151 -7.50 8.46 52.73
N ASP A 152 -6.43 7.84 52.23
CA ASP A 152 -5.76 6.73 52.94
C ASP A 152 -4.30 7.05 53.30
N ALA A 153 -4.13 7.95 54.25
CA ALA A 153 -2.90 8.11 55.01
C ALA A 153 -3.16 7.83 56.50
N LYS A 154 -3.17 6.53 56.88
CA LYS A 154 -2.79 5.99 58.21
C LYS A 154 -3.08 4.48 58.34
N MET A 155 -2.02 3.66 58.39
CA MET A 155 -1.66 2.78 59.53
C MET A 155 -0.62 1.72 59.12
N ASP A 156 0.46 1.65 59.91
CA ASP A 156 1.58 0.70 59.85
C ASP A 156 1.20 -0.77 60.18
N ALA A 157 1.84 -1.74 59.51
CA ALA A 157 2.64 -2.82 60.13
C ALA A 157 3.21 -3.83 59.10
N PRO A 158 4.33 -4.53 59.39
CA PRO A 158 5.28 -5.03 58.38
C PRO A 158 5.24 -6.56 58.16
N ARG A 159 5.69 -7.03 56.97
CA ARG A 159 6.21 -8.40 56.68
C ARG A 159 6.73 -8.43 55.23
N SER A 160 8.04 -8.30 55.00
CA SER A 160 9.02 -9.39 54.79
C SER A 160 8.63 -10.42 53.71
N HIS A 161 9.10 -10.22 52.48
CA HIS A 161 9.72 -11.27 51.65
C HIS A 161 10.52 -10.62 50.51
N ALA A 162 11.63 -11.26 50.17
CA ALA A 162 12.75 -10.74 49.40
C ALA A 162 12.41 -10.36 47.94
N ALA A 163 13.01 -9.26 47.47
CA ALA A 163 12.95 -8.81 46.09
C ALA A 163 13.77 -9.73 45.18
N GLY A 164 13.07 -10.53 44.36
CA GLY A 164 13.63 -11.15 43.16
C GLY A 164 13.46 -10.20 41.98
N PHE A 165 14.54 -9.98 41.23
CA PHE A 165 14.60 -9.12 40.05
C PHE A 165 13.53 -9.50 39.02
N ALA A 166 12.56 -8.60 38.80
CA ALA A 166 11.75 -8.56 37.59
C ALA A 166 12.41 -7.56 36.65
N ILE A 167 13.05 -8.08 35.61
CA ILE A 167 13.58 -7.35 34.47
C ILE A 167 12.51 -7.44 33.38
N ASP A 168 12.28 -6.30 32.71
CA ASP A 168 11.45 -6.08 31.52
C ASP A 168 9.92 -5.97 31.71
N GLU A 169 9.50 -4.85 32.29
CA GLU A 169 8.35 -4.13 31.74
C GLU A 169 8.94 -3.12 30.74
N ALA A 170 8.68 -3.31 29.45
CA ALA A 170 9.16 -2.39 28.42
C ALA A 170 8.60 -1.01 28.74
N ALA A 171 9.49 -0.07 29.07
CA ALA A 171 9.15 1.33 29.09
C ALA A 171 8.51 1.64 27.73
N ASP A 172 7.24 2.05 27.75
CA ASP A 172 6.67 2.75 26.62
C ASP A 172 7.57 3.97 26.39
N ASP A 173 8.44 3.87 25.38
CA ASP A 173 9.16 5.01 24.82
C ASP A 173 8.12 5.93 24.19
N TYR A 174 7.40 6.67 25.03
CA TYR A 174 6.62 7.83 24.66
C TYR A 174 7.63 8.91 24.27
N ALA A 175 8.20 8.77 23.08
CA ALA A 175 8.88 9.87 22.43
C ALA A 175 7.95 11.09 22.50
N GLU A 176 8.47 12.19 23.03
CA GLU A 176 7.78 13.46 23.18
C GLU A 176 7.44 13.95 21.77
N TYR A 177 6.25 13.59 21.26
CA TYR A 177 5.77 14.14 20.00
C TYR A 177 5.47 15.61 20.27
N ASP A 178 6.18 16.47 19.55
CA ASP A 178 5.90 17.88 19.48
C ASP A 178 4.48 18.03 18.89
N ASP A 179 3.57 18.55 19.70
CA ASP A 179 2.14 18.72 19.35
C ASP A 179 1.94 19.83 18.30
N ASP A 180 3.03 20.47 17.89
CA ASP A 180 3.09 21.51 16.87
C ASP A 180 2.61 20.98 15.50
N ASP A 181 1.60 21.66 14.97
CA ASP A 181 1.07 21.42 13.64
C ASP A 181 1.98 22.15 12.63
N ASP A 182 3.01 21.44 12.17
CA ASP A 182 4.03 21.95 11.23
C ASP A 182 3.41 22.62 10.00
N LEU A 183 2.27 22.11 9.52
CA LEU A 183 1.60 22.62 8.33
C LEU A 183 0.85 23.93 8.64
N ALA A 184 0.16 24.01 9.78
CA ALA A 184 -0.46 25.25 10.25
C ALA A 184 0.59 26.33 10.56
N LEU A 185 1.72 25.96 11.18
CA LEU A 185 2.85 26.85 11.41
C LEU A 185 3.43 27.39 10.09
N ALA A 186 3.62 26.52 9.09
CA ALA A 186 4.06 26.94 7.77
C ALA A 186 3.09 27.94 7.10
N ALA A 187 1.78 27.77 7.32
CA ALA A 187 0.77 28.70 6.81
C ALA A 187 0.86 30.07 7.49
N LEU A 188 0.98 30.11 8.81
CA LEU A 188 1.12 31.34 9.59
C LEU A 188 2.45 32.04 9.33
N GLU A 189 3.56 31.31 9.17
CA GLU A 189 4.83 31.87 8.70
C GLU A 189 4.65 32.54 7.33
N SER A 190 3.87 31.94 6.45
CA SER A 190 3.64 32.52 5.13
C SER A 190 2.88 33.86 5.19
N LEU A 191 2.14 34.13 6.27
CA LEU A 191 1.41 35.37 6.52
C LEU A 191 2.18 36.32 7.45
N ASP A 192 3.43 35.99 7.82
CA ASP A 192 4.20 36.72 8.84
C ASP A 192 3.44 36.85 10.19
N ALA A 193 2.65 35.82 10.54
CA ALA A 193 1.71 35.84 11.67
C ALA A 193 1.96 34.72 12.71
N ILE A 194 3.20 34.23 12.83
CA ILE A 194 3.57 33.14 13.74
C ILE A 194 3.20 33.48 15.20
N GLU A 195 3.29 34.74 15.60
CA GLU A 195 2.96 35.20 16.96
C GLU A 195 1.49 34.98 17.35
N VAL A 196 0.61 34.73 16.38
CA VAL A 196 -0.82 34.43 16.59
C VAL A 196 -1.06 32.96 16.91
N PHE A 197 -0.04 32.10 16.74
CA PHE A 197 -0.13 30.68 17.10
C PHE A 197 -0.23 30.54 18.62
N ARG A 198 -1.46 30.36 19.10
CA ARG A 198 -1.74 29.90 20.45
C ARG A 198 -1.90 28.38 20.37
N HIS A 199 -1.25 27.62 21.25
CA HIS A 199 -1.51 26.18 21.46
C HIS A 199 -2.92 26.00 22.07
N GLY A 200 -3.97 26.34 21.32
CA GLY A 200 -5.36 26.36 21.77
C GLY A 200 -6.16 25.12 21.37
N ASP A 201 -5.61 24.27 20.51
CA ASP A 201 -6.25 23.01 20.16
C ASP A 201 -6.23 22.04 21.35
N ALA A 202 -7.33 21.31 21.53
CA ALA A 202 -7.38 20.22 22.50
C ALA A 202 -6.22 19.23 22.28
N PRO A 203 -5.61 18.70 23.35
CA PRO A 203 -4.42 17.87 23.24
C PRO A 203 -4.67 16.67 22.34
N ILE A 204 -3.94 16.59 21.22
CA ILE A 204 -4.12 15.57 20.18
C ILE A 204 -3.97 14.14 20.73
N ARG A 205 -3.26 14.00 21.85
CA ARG A 205 -3.04 12.74 22.58
C ARG A 205 -4.34 12.10 23.09
N GLN A 206 -5.33 12.90 23.47
CA GLN A 206 -6.62 12.40 23.95
C GLN A 206 -7.57 12.06 22.79
N ALA A 207 -7.29 12.55 21.59
CA ALA A 207 -8.11 12.31 20.42
C ALA A 207 -7.92 10.87 19.89
N SER A 208 -8.98 10.30 19.31
CA SER A 208 -8.89 9.03 18.59
C SER A 208 -9.83 9.01 17.40
N ILE A 209 -9.43 8.36 16.30
CA ILE A 209 -10.32 8.14 15.17
C ILE A 209 -11.12 6.87 15.44
N PRO A 210 -12.46 6.91 15.46
CA PRO A 210 -13.27 5.70 15.60
C PRO A 210 -12.97 4.69 14.49
N SER A 211 -12.75 3.43 14.86
CA SER A 211 -12.36 2.37 13.90
C SER A 211 -13.38 2.16 12.78
N ASP A 212 -14.69 2.29 13.07
CA ASP A 212 -15.76 2.20 12.07
C ASP A 212 -15.70 3.36 11.06
N ASN A 213 -15.42 4.59 11.53
CA ASN A 213 -15.27 5.75 10.64
C ASN A 213 -14.05 5.57 9.73
N LEU A 214 -12.92 5.13 10.29
CA LEU A 214 -11.72 4.89 9.50
C LEU A 214 -11.94 3.76 8.48
N LYS A 215 -12.64 2.68 8.84
CA LYS A 215 -13.00 1.61 7.90
C LYS A 215 -13.80 2.13 6.70
N LYS A 216 -14.88 2.89 6.96
CA LYS A 216 -15.73 3.48 5.90
C LYS A 216 -14.93 4.41 5.00
N LEU A 217 -14.02 5.19 5.59
CA LEU A 217 -13.09 6.04 4.83
C LEU A 217 -12.13 5.20 3.97
N ILE A 218 -11.51 4.15 4.52
CA ILE A 218 -10.62 3.26 3.77
C ILE A 218 -11.36 2.62 2.60
N MET A 219 -12.62 2.19 2.77
CA MET A 219 -13.43 1.66 1.67
C MET A 219 -13.61 2.69 0.55
N LEU A 220 -13.88 3.95 0.88
CA LEU A 220 -13.93 5.02 -0.12
C LEU A 220 -12.57 5.23 -0.78
N LEU A 221 -11.49 5.29 0.00
CA LEU A 221 -10.12 5.48 -0.48
C LEU A 221 -9.70 4.38 -1.47
N LEU A 222 -10.07 3.12 -1.20
CA LEU A 222 -9.83 2.00 -2.12
C LEU A 222 -10.62 2.16 -3.43
N LEU A 223 -11.84 2.70 -3.36
CA LEU A 223 -12.69 2.94 -4.53
C LEU A 223 -12.16 4.10 -5.39
N ILE A 224 -11.67 5.17 -4.76
CA ILE A 224 -11.19 6.38 -5.46
C ILE A 224 -9.72 6.32 -5.85
N ALA A 225 -8.94 5.38 -5.33
CA ALA A 225 -7.53 5.20 -5.65
C ALA A 225 -7.20 5.16 -7.17
N PRO A 226 -7.97 4.47 -8.03
CA PRO A 226 -7.71 4.43 -9.47
C PRO A 226 -8.23 5.64 -10.26
N LEU A 227 -8.94 6.59 -9.63
CA LEU A 227 -9.61 7.67 -10.36
C LEU A 227 -8.59 8.54 -11.11
N GLY A 228 -8.81 8.69 -12.41
CA GLY A 228 -8.18 9.73 -13.20
C GLY A 228 -8.74 11.13 -12.92
N SER A 229 -8.05 12.16 -13.42
CA SER A 229 -8.60 13.53 -13.42
C SER A 229 -9.95 13.54 -14.15
N GLN A 230 -10.98 14.14 -13.55
CA GLN A 230 -12.34 14.22 -14.13
C GLN A 230 -13.06 12.88 -14.29
N GLU A 231 -12.51 11.78 -13.81
CA GLU A 231 -13.20 10.50 -13.83
C GLU A 231 -14.34 10.46 -12.82
N SER A 232 -15.51 10.00 -13.26
CA SER A 232 -16.69 9.85 -12.41
C SER A 232 -16.60 8.56 -11.59
N LEU A 233 -16.90 8.67 -10.29
CA LEU A 233 -16.89 7.54 -9.36
C LEU A 233 -17.95 6.49 -9.71
N ALA A 234 -19.01 6.90 -10.42
CA ALA A 234 -20.04 6.00 -10.93
C ALA A 234 -19.49 4.90 -11.87
N ARG A 235 -18.34 5.11 -12.52
CA ARG A 235 -17.67 4.08 -13.32
C ARG A 235 -17.24 2.85 -12.51
N HIS A 236 -17.10 3.00 -11.20
CA HIS A 236 -16.69 1.92 -10.30
C HIS A 236 -17.87 1.34 -9.50
N ALA A 237 -19.12 1.64 -9.89
CA ALA A 237 -20.31 1.18 -9.18
C ALA A 237 -20.43 -0.36 -9.09
N GLU A 238 -19.88 -1.11 -10.05
CA GLU A 238 -19.88 -2.57 -10.03
C GLU A 238 -19.13 -3.14 -8.81
N ARG A 239 -18.11 -2.43 -8.33
CA ARG A 239 -17.34 -2.80 -7.11
C ARG A 239 -18.14 -2.67 -5.82
N LEU A 240 -19.34 -2.10 -5.89
CA LEU A 240 -20.22 -1.87 -4.74
C LEU A 240 -21.37 -2.88 -4.67
N THR A 241 -21.28 -3.99 -5.42
CA THR A 241 -22.31 -5.02 -5.48
C THR A 241 -21.75 -6.41 -5.21
N GLY A 242 -22.56 -7.27 -4.58
CA GLY A 242 -22.25 -8.69 -4.34
C GLY A 242 -20.89 -8.93 -3.67
N ASP A 243 -20.19 -9.94 -4.16
CA ASP A 243 -18.90 -10.42 -3.63
C ASP A 243 -17.81 -9.33 -3.71
N ALA A 244 -17.89 -8.41 -4.68
CA ALA A 244 -16.91 -7.33 -4.82
C ALA A 244 -16.97 -6.34 -3.63
N LEU A 245 -18.18 -6.08 -3.10
CA LEU A 245 -18.37 -5.26 -1.91
C LEU A 245 -17.89 -5.97 -0.64
N GLU A 246 -18.07 -7.29 -0.55
CA GLU A 246 -17.55 -8.09 0.56
C GLU A 246 -16.02 -8.10 0.54
N GLY A 247 -15.41 -8.28 -0.63
CA GLY A 247 -13.98 -8.13 -0.84
C GLY A 247 -13.47 -6.75 -0.43
N LEU A 248 -14.16 -5.68 -0.83
CA LEU A 248 -13.82 -4.30 -0.44
C LEU A 248 -13.85 -4.10 1.09
N ARG A 249 -14.84 -4.69 1.78
CA ARG A 249 -14.93 -4.64 3.25
C ARG A 249 -13.78 -5.39 3.91
N SER A 250 -13.47 -6.59 3.43
CA SER A 250 -12.37 -7.41 3.95
C SER A 250 -11.01 -6.74 3.74
N THR A 251 -10.75 -6.19 2.54
CA THR A 251 -9.52 -5.42 2.28
C THR A 251 -9.41 -4.21 3.19
N ALA A 252 -10.51 -3.49 3.44
CA ALA A 252 -10.52 -2.37 4.38
C ALA A 252 -10.26 -2.81 5.83
N ASP A 253 -10.75 -3.99 6.25
CA ASP A 253 -10.45 -4.56 7.56
C ASP A 253 -8.97 -4.93 7.71
N TYR A 254 -8.35 -5.51 6.68
CA TYR A 254 -6.92 -5.84 6.71
C TYR A 254 -6.03 -4.59 6.83
N ILE A 255 -6.42 -3.49 6.17
CA ILE A 255 -5.75 -2.19 6.30
C ILE A 255 -6.01 -1.59 7.68
N LEU A 256 -7.25 -1.60 8.18
CA LEU A 256 -7.56 -1.10 9.52
C LEU A 256 -6.76 -1.84 10.61
N ALA A 257 -6.57 -3.15 10.46
CA ALA A 257 -5.81 -3.98 11.38
C ALA A 257 -4.32 -3.59 11.48
N SER A 258 -3.79 -2.82 10.53
CA SER A 258 -2.42 -2.28 10.60
C SER A 258 -2.28 -1.15 11.63
N PHE A 259 -3.37 -0.41 11.89
CA PHE A 259 -3.40 0.69 12.85
C PHE A 259 -3.70 0.19 14.26
N VAL A 260 -4.68 -0.69 14.39
CA VAL A 260 -5.22 -1.06 15.70
C VAL A 260 -5.77 -2.49 15.67
N ASN A 261 -5.58 -3.19 16.79
CA ASN A 261 -6.37 -4.39 17.04
C ASN A 261 -7.73 -3.97 17.61
N VAL A 262 -8.76 -4.00 16.76
CA VAL A 262 -10.12 -3.57 17.11
C VAL A 262 -10.70 -4.36 18.30
N GLU A 263 -10.26 -5.60 18.55
CA GLU A 263 -10.68 -6.37 19.74
C GLU A 263 -10.16 -5.75 21.04
N LYS A 264 -9.04 -5.01 20.99
CA LYS A 264 -8.35 -4.47 22.16
C LYS A 264 -8.57 -2.96 22.35
N PHE A 265 -8.69 -2.21 21.26
CA PHE A 265 -8.82 -0.76 21.31
C PHE A 265 -9.86 -0.26 20.28
N PRO A 266 -10.80 0.61 20.69
CA PRO A 266 -11.93 1.02 19.84
C PRO A 266 -11.60 2.12 18.83
N GLY A 267 -10.40 2.70 18.88
CA GLY A 267 -10.01 3.80 17.99
C GLY A 267 -8.51 3.89 17.75
N VAL A 268 -8.16 4.58 16.67
CA VAL A 268 -6.78 4.79 16.23
C VAL A 268 -6.22 6.06 16.87
N LYS A 269 -5.06 5.96 17.52
CA LYS A 269 -4.35 7.09 18.13
C LYS A 269 -3.36 7.71 17.15
N ILE A 270 -2.99 8.97 17.39
CA ILE A 270 -2.09 9.74 16.51
C ILE A 270 -0.74 9.05 16.28
N HIS A 271 -0.17 8.41 17.32
CA HIS A 271 1.11 7.71 17.16
C HIS A 271 0.99 6.55 16.17
N GLN A 272 -0.11 5.79 16.19
CA GLN A 272 -0.34 4.67 15.27
C GLN A 272 -0.51 5.20 13.86
N PHE A 273 -1.30 6.26 13.71
CA PHE A 273 -1.53 6.92 12.43
C PHE A 273 -0.24 7.45 11.81
N ASN A 274 0.57 8.20 12.57
CA ASN A 274 1.86 8.73 12.12
C ASN A 274 2.94 7.66 11.92
N THR A 275 2.77 6.46 12.50
CA THR A 275 3.70 5.34 12.24
C THR A 275 3.31 4.59 10.97
N VAL A 276 2.03 4.27 10.81
CA VAL A 276 1.53 3.41 9.73
C VAL A 276 1.51 4.13 8.39
N ILE A 277 1.01 5.37 8.35
CA ILE A 277 0.84 6.11 7.09
C ILE A 277 2.15 6.23 6.30
N PRO A 278 3.25 6.80 6.84
CA PRO A 278 4.46 6.99 6.04
C PRO A 278 5.15 5.67 5.64
N ILE A 279 4.99 4.60 6.43
CA ILE A 279 5.71 3.34 6.22
C ILE A 279 4.92 2.39 5.31
N SER A 280 3.65 2.16 5.61
CA SER A 280 2.83 1.15 4.94
C SER A 280 1.82 1.74 3.97
N LEU A 281 1.45 3.02 4.10
CA LEU A 281 0.35 3.62 3.34
C LEU A 281 0.66 5.05 2.83
N PRO A 282 1.86 5.34 2.27
CA PRO A 282 2.28 6.70 1.92
C PRO A 282 1.39 7.37 0.87
N PHE A 283 0.68 6.60 0.05
CA PHE A 283 -0.18 7.09 -1.03
C PHE A 283 -1.68 6.95 -0.72
N LEU A 284 -2.05 6.64 0.53
CA LEU A 284 -3.43 6.38 0.96
C LEU A 284 -4.41 7.47 0.52
N PHE A 285 -4.01 8.73 0.63
CA PHE A 285 -4.87 9.90 0.38
C PHE A 285 -4.76 10.47 -1.04
N ASN A 286 -3.97 9.86 -1.93
CA ASN A 286 -3.76 10.40 -3.28
C ASN A 286 -5.04 10.44 -4.11
N GLY A 287 -5.96 9.50 -3.89
CA GLY A 287 -7.26 9.49 -4.58
C GLY A 287 -8.11 10.73 -4.33
N PHE A 288 -7.88 11.48 -3.23
CA PHE A 288 -8.56 12.75 -2.99
C PHE A 288 -8.18 13.84 -3.99
N ASN A 289 -7.00 13.77 -4.62
CA ASN A 289 -6.61 14.74 -5.63
C ASN A 289 -7.61 14.73 -6.79
N ALA A 290 -7.83 13.55 -7.40
CA ALA A 290 -8.78 13.39 -8.50
C ALA A 290 -10.23 13.67 -8.05
N LEU A 291 -10.61 13.22 -6.85
CA LEU A 291 -11.96 13.42 -6.32
C LEU A 291 -12.31 14.90 -6.12
N PHE A 292 -11.41 15.70 -5.53
CA PHE A 292 -11.68 17.12 -5.26
C PHE A 292 -11.39 18.04 -6.46
N GLU A 293 -10.68 17.55 -7.48
CA GLU A 293 -10.54 18.28 -8.74
C GLU A 293 -11.88 18.47 -9.46
N HIS A 294 -12.92 17.67 -9.20
CA HIS A 294 -14.27 17.87 -9.73
C HIS A 294 -14.86 19.26 -9.42
N PHE A 295 -14.43 19.92 -8.34
CA PHE A 295 -14.84 21.30 -8.05
C PHE A 295 -14.29 22.33 -9.04
N LEU A 296 -13.22 22.01 -9.79
CA LEU A 296 -12.53 22.94 -10.68
C LEU A 296 -13.07 22.94 -12.10
N PHE A 297 -14.07 22.12 -12.39
CA PHE A 297 -14.62 21.95 -13.73
C PHE A 297 -16.12 22.13 -13.71
N SER A 298 -16.58 23.27 -14.22
CA SER A 298 -18.00 23.53 -14.36
C SER A 298 -18.56 22.77 -15.56
N LYS A 299 -19.59 21.95 -15.32
CA LYS A 299 -20.40 21.33 -16.39
C LYS A 299 -21.20 22.38 -17.18
N ASN A 300 -21.36 23.60 -16.66
CA ASN A 300 -22.10 24.69 -17.31
C ASN A 300 -21.22 25.51 -18.26
N ILE A 301 -19.90 25.41 -18.15
CA ILE A 301 -18.95 26.21 -18.93
C ILE A 301 -18.31 25.34 -20.00
N ASP A 302 -18.97 25.25 -21.15
CA ASP A 302 -18.44 24.59 -22.33
C ASP A 302 -17.58 25.56 -23.15
N PHE A 303 -16.26 25.56 -22.93
CA PHE A 303 -15.31 26.39 -23.68
C PHE A 303 -15.13 25.95 -25.15
N THR A 304 -15.68 24.81 -25.56
CA THR A 304 -15.65 24.34 -26.95
C THR A 304 -16.78 24.95 -27.80
N LYS A 305 -17.82 25.51 -27.16
CA LYS A 305 -18.85 26.30 -27.84
C LYS A 305 -18.34 27.69 -28.22
N ARG A 306 -17.45 27.74 -29.22
CA ARG A 306 -17.29 28.96 -30.02
C ARG A 306 -18.59 29.23 -30.76
N LYS A 307 -19.10 30.45 -30.59
CA LYS A 307 -20.18 31.06 -31.36
C LYS A 307 -20.04 30.71 -32.85
N GLU A 308 -20.99 29.91 -33.34
CA GLU A 308 -21.26 29.57 -34.75
C GLU A 308 -20.03 29.32 -35.66
N SER A 309 -19.60 28.07 -35.80
CA SER A 309 -19.18 27.50 -37.09
C SER A 309 -18.93 25.99 -36.97
N ASN A 310 -19.80 25.21 -37.62
CA ASN A 310 -19.75 23.75 -37.90
C ASN A 310 -19.32 22.79 -36.77
N PRO A 311 -20.08 21.72 -36.50
CA PRO A 311 -19.68 20.70 -35.54
C PRO A 311 -18.48 19.93 -36.10
N THR A 312 -17.26 20.33 -35.73
CA THR A 312 -16.11 19.44 -35.80
C THR A 312 -16.34 18.29 -34.81
N PRO A 313 -16.15 17.03 -35.23
CA PRO A 313 -16.23 15.90 -34.30
C PRO A 313 -15.29 16.14 -33.12
N TRP A 314 -15.76 15.76 -31.94
CA TRP A 314 -15.03 15.81 -30.69
C TRP A 314 -13.62 15.24 -30.92
N PRO A 315 -12.55 15.85 -30.39
CA PRO A 315 -11.28 15.13 -30.32
C PRO A 315 -11.57 13.81 -29.59
N PRO A 316 -11.12 12.67 -30.13
CA PRO A 316 -11.34 11.39 -29.46
C PRO A 316 -10.79 11.49 -28.03
N LEU A 317 -11.59 11.03 -27.05
CA LEU A 317 -11.13 10.75 -25.70
C LEU A 317 -9.79 10.01 -25.81
N ASP A 318 -8.82 10.39 -24.99
CA ASP A 318 -7.49 9.80 -25.05
C ASP A 318 -7.64 8.28 -24.91
N PRO A 319 -7.26 7.45 -25.91
CA PRO A 319 -7.57 6.02 -25.93
C PRO A 319 -6.94 5.24 -24.76
N ALA A 320 -6.08 5.89 -23.96
CA ALA A 320 -5.56 5.38 -22.70
C ALA A 320 -6.59 5.35 -21.56
N GLU A 321 -7.59 6.23 -21.55
CA GLU A 321 -8.60 6.30 -20.48
C GLU A 321 -9.62 5.14 -20.55
N ASP A 322 -9.89 4.63 -21.74
CA ASP A 322 -10.83 3.52 -21.98
C ASP A 322 -10.21 2.12 -21.70
N GLN A 323 -8.92 2.04 -21.37
CA GLN A 323 -8.30 0.78 -21.01
C GLN A 323 -8.73 0.33 -19.60
N PRO A 324 -9.04 -0.98 -19.41
CA PRO A 324 -9.41 -1.49 -18.10
C PRO A 324 -8.23 -1.34 -17.11
N LEU A 325 -8.55 -1.02 -15.85
CA LEU A 325 -7.56 -0.87 -14.77
C LEU A 325 -6.66 -2.09 -14.63
N LEU A 326 -7.25 -3.27 -14.83
CA LEU A 326 -6.55 -4.54 -14.89
C LEU A 326 -7.06 -5.32 -16.12
N PRO A 327 -6.17 -5.78 -17.02
CA PRO A 327 -6.58 -6.48 -18.24
C PRO A 327 -7.23 -7.84 -18.00
N GLN A 328 -6.82 -8.52 -16.93
CA GLN A 328 -7.28 -9.83 -16.51
C GLN A 328 -7.18 -9.88 -14.98
N MET A 329 -8.17 -10.46 -14.30
CA MET A 329 -8.09 -10.71 -12.86
C MET A 329 -7.26 -11.97 -12.57
N GLY A 330 -6.49 -11.93 -11.48
CA GLY A 330 -5.83 -13.11 -10.92
C GLY A 330 -6.74 -13.91 -9.98
N GLU A 331 -6.20 -15.01 -9.48
CA GLU A 331 -6.68 -15.73 -8.30
C GLU A 331 -6.46 -14.91 -7.02
N ILE A 332 -5.36 -14.13 -6.95
CA ILE A 332 -5.05 -13.24 -5.82
C ILE A 332 -5.29 -11.77 -6.19
N LEU A 333 -4.73 -11.30 -7.31
CA LEU A 333 -4.83 -9.89 -7.69
C LEU A 333 -6.20 -9.58 -8.34
N ASP A 334 -7.09 -9.00 -7.56
CA ASP A 334 -8.33 -8.37 -8.02
C ASP A 334 -8.24 -6.82 -7.99
N LEU A 335 -9.34 -6.12 -8.26
CA LEU A 335 -9.37 -4.64 -8.20
C LEU A 335 -9.20 -4.07 -6.78
N ASN A 336 -9.60 -4.81 -5.74
CA ASN A 336 -9.48 -4.37 -4.36
C ASN A 336 -8.02 -4.48 -3.88
N VAL A 337 -7.37 -5.60 -4.18
CA VAL A 337 -5.94 -5.83 -3.97
C VAL A 337 -5.13 -4.85 -4.80
N LEU A 338 -5.49 -4.58 -6.06
CA LEU A 338 -4.83 -3.56 -6.88
C LEU A 338 -4.90 -2.17 -6.24
N SER A 339 -6.09 -1.76 -5.76
CA SER A 339 -6.24 -0.52 -5.00
C SER A 339 -5.40 -0.53 -3.71
N GLN A 340 -5.34 -1.64 -2.98
CA GLN A 340 -4.53 -1.78 -1.76
C GLN A 340 -3.03 -1.63 -2.06
N LEU A 341 -2.54 -2.24 -3.14
CA LEU A 341 -1.14 -2.10 -3.59
C LEU A 341 -0.81 -0.64 -3.92
N SER A 342 -1.77 0.11 -4.48
CA SER A 342 -1.57 1.51 -4.83
C SER A 342 -1.36 2.45 -3.65
N PHE A 343 -1.63 2.00 -2.42
CA PHE A 343 -1.37 2.78 -1.21
C PHE A 343 0.10 2.83 -0.81
N PHE A 344 0.95 1.94 -1.33
CA PHE A 344 2.38 1.93 -1.04
C PHE A 344 3.28 1.78 -2.28
N ILE A 345 2.73 1.44 -3.43
CA ILE A 345 3.40 1.50 -4.73
C ILE A 345 2.71 2.59 -5.56
N PRO A 346 3.44 3.48 -6.27
CA PRO A 346 2.83 4.55 -7.04
C PRO A 346 1.80 4.04 -8.05
N GLY A 347 0.57 4.56 -7.99
CA GLY A 347 -0.55 4.14 -8.87
C GLY A 347 -0.24 4.26 -10.36
N GLU A 348 0.59 5.22 -10.77
CA GLU A 348 1.08 5.41 -12.15
C GLU A 348 1.91 4.22 -12.69
N SER A 349 2.41 3.37 -11.80
CA SER A 349 3.14 2.14 -12.15
C SER A 349 2.26 0.89 -12.14
N LEU A 350 1.04 0.99 -11.61
CA LEU A 350 0.13 -0.13 -11.40
C LEU A 350 -1.08 -0.09 -12.35
N PHE A 351 -1.89 0.96 -12.26
CA PHE A 351 -3.17 1.03 -12.98
C PHE A 351 -2.92 0.98 -14.49
N ARG A 352 -3.56 0.02 -15.17
CA ARG A 352 -3.43 -0.25 -16.62
C ARG A 352 -2.03 -0.73 -17.06
N ARG A 353 -1.11 -0.98 -16.13
CA ARG A 353 0.30 -1.33 -16.39
C ARG A 353 0.73 -2.67 -15.82
N LEU A 354 -0.18 -3.43 -15.24
CA LEU A 354 0.11 -4.78 -14.76
C LEU A 354 -0.25 -5.84 -15.81
N ARG A 355 0.63 -6.81 -15.97
CA ARG A 355 0.47 -7.97 -16.85
C ARG A 355 0.76 -9.24 -16.08
N LEU A 356 -0.14 -10.22 -16.13
CA LEU A 356 0.09 -11.52 -15.51
C LEU A 356 1.19 -12.26 -16.29
N LEU A 357 2.32 -12.55 -15.63
CA LEU A 357 3.43 -13.29 -16.21
C LEU A 357 3.33 -14.78 -15.87
N TYR A 358 2.95 -15.09 -14.64
CA TYR A 358 2.87 -16.46 -14.11
C TYR A 358 1.69 -16.59 -13.15
N SER A 359 0.91 -17.66 -13.30
CA SER A 359 -0.06 -18.13 -12.30
C SER A 359 0.22 -19.62 -12.03
N GLY A 360 0.25 -20.01 -10.76
CA GLY A 360 0.42 -21.41 -10.34
C GLY A 360 -0.69 -22.33 -10.84
N GLY A 361 -1.95 -21.86 -10.84
CA GLY A 361 -3.10 -22.63 -11.32
C GLY A 361 -3.01 -22.98 -12.81
N ASP A 362 -2.51 -22.05 -13.63
CA ASP A 362 -2.40 -22.24 -15.09
C ASP A 362 -1.08 -22.89 -15.53
N ALA A 363 0.03 -22.48 -14.93
CA ALA A 363 1.38 -22.84 -15.38
C ALA A 363 2.00 -24.00 -14.57
N GLY A 364 1.32 -24.45 -13.51
CA GLY A 364 1.76 -25.48 -12.59
C GLY A 364 2.82 -24.99 -11.60
N PHE A 365 2.76 -25.50 -10.37
CA PHE A 365 3.66 -25.18 -9.26
C PHE A 365 5.05 -25.80 -9.44
N SER A 366 5.92 -25.12 -10.19
CA SER A 366 7.32 -25.56 -10.33
C SER A 366 8.30 -24.42 -10.63
N MET A 367 9.51 -24.53 -10.08
CA MET A 367 10.62 -23.60 -10.34
C MET A 367 11.01 -23.51 -11.84
N GLY A 368 10.75 -24.57 -12.62
CA GLY A 368 11.02 -24.57 -14.07
C GLY A 368 10.03 -23.70 -14.84
N SER A 369 8.74 -23.87 -14.56
CA SER A 369 7.67 -23.08 -15.18
C SER A 369 7.79 -21.60 -14.81
N PHE A 370 8.05 -21.30 -13.53
CA PHE A 370 8.32 -19.94 -13.05
C PHE A 370 9.45 -19.26 -13.83
N GLU A 371 10.63 -19.90 -13.92
CA GLU A 371 11.78 -19.35 -14.62
C GLU A 371 11.44 -19.00 -16.07
N SER A 372 10.81 -19.94 -16.80
CA SER A 372 10.52 -19.80 -18.22
C SER A 372 9.59 -18.61 -18.54
N ARG A 373 8.68 -18.27 -17.62
CA ARG A 373 7.70 -17.20 -17.80
C ARG A 373 8.18 -15.84 -17.30
N VAL A 374 8.95 -15.83 -16.21
CA VAL A 374 9.26 -14.60 -15.47
C VAL A 374 10.61 -13.99 -15.84
N PHE A 375 11.66 -14.78 -16.11
CA PHE A 375 13.04 -14.27 -16.21
C PHE A 375 13.31 -13.34 -17.39
N ASN A 376 12.48 -13.43 -18.44
CA ASN A 376 12.61 -12.59 -19.63
C ASN A 376 11.94 -11.21 -19.49
N TRP A 377 11.23 -10.96 -18.39
CA TRP A 377 10.67 -9.66 -18.07
C TRP A 377 11.77 -8.70 -17.60
N ARG A 378 11.79 -7.47 -18.13
CA ARG A 378 12.87 -6.48 -17.92
C ARG A 378 12.44 -5.24 -17.16
N ALA A 379 11.27 -5.28 -16.56
CA ALA A 379 10.73 -4.22 -15.72
C ALA A 379 10.42 -4.79 -14.33
N PRO A 380 9.99 -3.96 -13.36
CA PRO A 380 9.67 -4.45 -12.03
C PRO A 380 8.60 -5.54 -12.06
N THR A 381 8.57 -6.36 -11.01
CA THR A 381 7.57 -7.43 -10.84
C THR A 381 7.01 -7.42 -9.43
N ILE A 382 5.75 -7.82 -9.31
CA ILE A 382 5.07 -8.10 -8.05
C ILE A 382 4.80 -9.59 -7.98
N LEU A 383 5.39 -10.27 -7.01
CA LEU A 383 5.04 -11.65 -6.67
C LEU A 383 4.00 -11.62 -5.56
N LEU A 384 2.92 -12.39 -5.71
CA LEU A 384 1.89 -12.58 -4.69
C LEU A 384 1.74 -14.06 -4.38
N VAL A 385 1.61 -14.40 -3.11
CA VAL A 385 1.40 -15.76 -2.65
C VAL A 385 0.30 -15.77 -1.58
N SER A 386 -0.71 -16.61 -1.78
CA SER A 386 -1.78 -16.84 -0.82
C SER A 386 -1.70 -18.26 -0.29
N GLY A 387 -2.24 -18.48 0.91
CA GLY A 387 -2.21 -19.79 1.50
C GLY A 387 -2.87 -19.90 2.86
N ASN A 388 -3.01 -21.14 3.31
CA ASN A 388 -3.66 -21.48 4.56
C ASN A 388 -2.64 -21.98 5.58
N ARG A 389 -2.77 -21.54 6.83
CA ARG A 389 -1.85 -21.91 7.91
C ARG A 389 -1.81 -23.42 8.11
N VAL A 390 -0.59 -23.96 8.14
CA VAL A 390 -0.33 -25.37 8.48
C VAL A 390 -0.58 -25.58 9.98
N SER A 391 -1.24 -26.67 10.33
CA SER A 391 -1.54 -27.01 11.72
C SER A 391 -0.26 -27.25 12.53
N ASP A 392 -0.31 -26.94 13.83
CA ASP A 392 0.76 -27.23 14.77
C ASP A 392 0.23 -28.15 15.89
N PRO A 393 0.58 -29.45 15.91
CA PRO A 393 1.57 -30.13 15.05
C PRO A 393 1.07 -30.38 13.60
N PRO A 394 1.99 -30.63 12.65
CA PRO A 394 1.64 -30.99 11.27
C PRO A 394 0.78 -32.25 11.21
N SER A 395 -0.27 -32.21 10.41
CA SER A 395 -1.23 -33.30 10.24
C SER A 395 -0.81 -34.26 9.12
N GLY A 396 -0.25 -33.72 8.04
CA GLY A 396 0.12 -34.44 6.81
C GLY A 396 1.58 -34.87 6.75
N GLY A 397 1.86 -35.89 5.92
CA GLY A 397 3.24 -36.36 5.68
C GLY A 397 4.12 -35.32 4.98
N GLN A 398 3.57 -34.60 4.00
CA GLN A 398 4.27 -33.51 3.29
C GLN A 398 4.51 -32.31 4.21
N GLU A 399 3.49 -31.90 4.99
CA GLU A 399 3.63 -30.84 6.00
C GLU A 399 4.74 -31.16 7.01
N ARG A 400 4.84 -32.42 7.45
CA ARG A 400 5.87 -32.88 8.37
C ARG A 400 7.26 -32.83 7.72
N ALA A 401 7.38 -33.30 6.47
CA ALA A 401 8.63 -33.23 5.73
C ALA A 401 9.11 -31.79 5.53
N PHE A 402 8.19 -30.86 5.25
CA PHE A 402 8.46 -29.43 5.20
C PHE A 402 8.90 -28.89 6.57
N ALA A 403 8.16 -29.20 7.64
CA ALA A 403 8.47 -28.76 9.00
C ALA A 403 9.84 -29.25 9.48
N ASP A 404 10.26 -30.47 9.10
CA ASP A 404 11.56 -31.04 9.41
C ASP A 404 12.72 -30.30 8.72
N THR A 405 12.45 -29.62 7.58
CA THR A 405 13.45 -28.76 6.92
C THR A 405 13.67 -27.42 7.63
N LEU A 406 12.77 -27.04 8.53
CA LEU A 406 12.81 -25.78 9.24
C LEU A 406 13.32 -25.96 10.67
N PRO A 407 13.87 -24.90 11.29
CA PRO A 407 14.11 -24.91 12.73
C PRO A 407 12.81 -25.21 13.51
N PRO A 408 12.88 -25.76 14.74
CA PRO A 408 11.70 -25.92 15.59
C PRO A 408 10.93 -24.61 15.72
N LYS A 409 9.60 -24.66 15.64
CA LYS A 409 8.74 -23.46 15.74
C LYS A 409 8.83 -22.91 17.16
N ARG A 410 9.53 -21.78 17.32
CA ARG A 410 9.70 -21.09 18.61
C ARG A 410 8.76 -19.91 18.76
N PHE A 411 8.33 -19.34 17.65
CA PHE A 411 7.50 -18.14 17.62
C PHE A 411 6.02 -18.50 17.44
N PRO A 412 5.10 -17.75 18.07
CA PRO A 412 3.68 -17.93 17.90
C PRO A 412 3.22 -17.51 16.49
N ASP A 413 1.98 -17.80 16.16
CA ASP A 413 1.36 -17.35 14.91
C ASP A 413 1.16 -15.82 14.88
N SER A 414 1.08 -15.25 13.68
CA SER A 414 0.83 -13.80 13.56
C SER A 414 -0.57 -13.41 14.00
N SER A 415 -1.56 -14.27 13.81
CA SER A 415 -2.97 -13.93 14.01
C SER A 415 -3.83 -15.19 14.16
N LYS A 416 -5.11 -14.99 14.47
CA LYS A 416 -6.10 -16.07 14.49
C LYS A 416 -6.58 -16.47 13.08
N SER A 417 -6.34 -15.64 12.05
CA SER A 417 -6.78 -15.93 10.68
C SER A 417 -6.01 -17.13 10.12
N SER A 418 -6.70 -18.09 9.52
CA SER A 418 -6.06 -19.21 8.82
C SER A 418 -5.45 -18.80 7.49
N HIS A 419 -6.08 -17.87 6.78
CA HIS A 419 -5.64 -17.42 5.46
C HIS A 419 -4.69 -16.22 5.57
N MET A 420 -3.72 -16.17 4.68
CA MET A 420 -2.72 -15.11 4.61
C MET A 420 -2.26 -14.87 3.17
N VAL A 421 -1.96 -13.60 2.88
CA VAL A 421 -1.45 -13.17 1.58
C VAL A 421 -0.19 -12.35 1.81
N PHE A 422 0.92 -12.81 1.23
CA PHE A 422 2.18 -12.09 1.20
C PHE A 422 2.53 -11.69 -0.23
N GLY A 423 3.38 -10.69 -0.36
CA GLY A 423 3.92 -10.33 -1.65
C GLY A 423 5.27 -9.66 -1.58
N VAL A 424 5.89 -9.57 -2.74
CA VAL A 424 7.21 -8.95 -2.92
C VAL A 424 7.19 -8.09 -4.17
N TYR A 425 7.56 -6.82 -4.02
CA TYR A 425 7.86 -5.94 -5.14
C TYR A 425 9.36 -5.98 -5.38
N LEU A 426 9.76 -6.31 -6.61
CA LEU A 426 11.15 -6.42 -7.03
C LEU A 426 11.38 -5.54 -8.25
N ALA A 427 12.21 -4.51 -8.11
CA ALA A 427 12.57 -3.61 -9.21
C ALA A 427 13.49 -4.28 -10.24
N GLN A 428 14.34 -5.21 -9.81
CA GLN A 428 15.32 -5.88 -10.66
C GLN A 428 14.75 -7.10 -11.39
N PRO A 429 15.20 -7.37 -12.64
CA PRO A 429 14.84 -8.60 -13.34
C PRO A 429 15.25 -9.86 -12.59
N TRP A 430 14.42 -10.89 -12.66
CA TRP A 430 14.71 -12.19 -12.09
C TRP A 430 15.91 -12.86 -12.76
N LYS A 431 16.74 -13.51 -11.95
CA LYS A 431 17.86 -14.35 -12.40
C LYS A 431 18.15 -15.44 -11.38
N GLN A 432 18.77 -16.51 -11.83
CA GLN A 432 19.22 -17.58 -10.94
C GLN A 432 20.34 -17.04 -10.03
N THR A 433 20.22 -17.31 -8.73
CA THR A 433 21.23 -16.91 -7.74
C THR A 433 22.13 -18.10 -7.41
N HIS A 434 23.43 -17.95 -7.66
CA HIS A 434 24.43 -18.97 -7.35
C HIS A 434 25.23 -18.65 -6.08
N LYS A 435 25.40 -17.37 -5.76
CA LYS A 435 26.23 -16.89 -4.64
C LYS A 435 25.66 -15.61 -4.01
N GLU A 436 25.15 -14.71 -4.84
CA GLU A 436 24.66 -13.40 -4.42
C GLU A 436 23.15 -13.31 -4.66
N CYS A 437 22.45 -12.70 -3.70
CA CYS A 437 21.04 -12.35 -3.80
C CYS A 437 20.83 -11.20 -4.79
N ILE A 438 19.59 -11.04 -5.24
CA ILE A 438 19.13 -9.96 -6.12
C ILE A 438 18.20 -9.03 -5.35
N GLY A 439 18.01 -7.81 -5.85
CA GLY A 439 17.24 -6.77 -5.18
C GLY A 439 18.09 -5.57 -4.80
N ASP A 440 17.41 -4.55 -4.32
CA ASP A 440 17.95 -3.24 -3.96
C ASP A 440 17.06 -2.57 -2.89
N ALA A 441 17.36 -1.31 -2.57
CA ALA A 441 16.65 -0.53 -1.57
C ALA A 441 15.15 -0.32 -1.90
N ASP A 442 14.76 -0.46 -3.18
CA ASP A 442 13.37 -0.33 -3.61
C ASP A 442 12.60 -1.67 -3.51
N THR A 443 13.27 -2.75 -3.08
CA THR A 443 12.62 -4.05 -2.88
C THR A 443 11.75 -4.00 -1.63
N LEU A 444 10.48 -4.38 -1.78
CA LEU A 444 9.52 -4.39 -0.68
C LEU A 444 9.05 -5.81 -0.42
N LEU A 445 9.07 -6.23 0.83
CA LEU A 445 8.34 -7.42 1.30
C LEU A 445 7.09 -6.92 2.01
N PHE A 446 5.93 -7.49 1.74
CA PHE A 446 4.69 -7.01 2.35
C PHE A 446 3.72 -8.14 2.65
N GLN A 447 2.82 -7.86 3.58
CA GLN A 447 1.67 -8.69 3.92
C GLN A 447 0.41 -7.88 3.58
N LEU A 448 -0.53 -8.50 2.86
CA LEU A 448 -1.81 -7.87 2.53
C LEU A 448 -2.93 -8.38 3.43
N GLU A 449 -2.84 -9.64 3.87
CA GLU A 449 -3.82 -10.32 4.72
C GLU A 449 -3.12 -11.15 5.81
N PRO A 450 -3.64 -11.19 7.05
CA PRO A 450 -4.83 -10.48 7.56
C PRO A 450 -4.53 -9.10 8.13
N VAL A 451 -3.26 -8.70 8.16
CA VAL A 451 -2.82 -7.38 8.61
C VAL A 451 -1.96 -6.80 7.51
N HIS A 452 -2.39 -5.67 6.96
CA HIS A 452 -1.62 -4.95 5.96
C HIS A 452 -0.32 -4.42 6.57
N GLU A 453 0.82 -4.78 5.99
CA GLU A 453 2.11 -4.30 6.48
C GLU A 453 3.18 -4.33 5.39
N VAL A 454 4.02 -3.30 5.33
CA VAL A 454 5.12 -3.19 4.38
C VAL A 454 6.46 -3.16 5.12
N PHE A 455 7.34 -4.09 4.76
CA PHE A 455 8.69 -4.25 5.27
C PHE A 455 9.68 -3.76 4.21
N HIS A 456 10.22 -2.56 4.43
CA HIS A 456 11.19 -1.93 3.53
C HIS A 456 12.55 -2.63 3.58
N ALA A 457 13.25 -2.67 2.45
CA ALA A 457 14.62 -3.14 2.38
C ALA A 457 15.53 -2.33 3.32
N SER A 458 16.40 -3.04 4.02
CA SER A 458 17.36 -2.50 4.97
C SER A 458 18.76 -2.55 4.38
N SER A 459 19.53 -1.48 4.51
CA SER A 459 20.93 -1.44 4.06
C SER A 459 21.89 -2.25 4.95
N VAL A 460 21.40 -2.85 6.04
CA VAL A 460 22.22 -3.66 6.96
C VAL A 460 22.61 -4.99 6.33
N ASN A 461 21.72 -5.60 5.54
CA ASN A 461 21.97 -6.85 4.84
C ASN A 461 21.35 -6.82 3.44
N ASN A 462 22.14 -7.19 2.42
CA ASN A 462 21.69 -7.22 1.02
C ASN A 462 21.18 -8.59 0.56
N ASP A 463 20.89 -9.51 1.49
CA ASP A 463 20.28 -10.81 1.23
C ASP A 463 18.77 -10.69 0.89
N TYR A 464 18.41 -9.81 -0.06
CA TYR A 464 17.01 -9.46 -0.35
C TYR A 464 16.24 -10.61 -1.00
N VAL A 465 16.67 -11.11 -2.16
CA VAL A 465 15.95 -12.18 -2.89
C VAL A 465 16.92 -13.23 -3.43
N SER A 466 16.58 -14.50 -3.28
CA SER A 466 17.32 -15.62 -3.85
C SER A 466 16.40 -16.58 -4.60
N PHE A 467 16.87 -17.03 -5.77
CA PHE A 467 16.24 -18.06 -6.59
C PHE A 467 17.24 -19.19 -6.78
N ALA A 468 17.14 -20.23 -5.95
CA ALA A 468 18.10 -21.32 -5.89
C ALA A 468 17.49 -22.62 -6.41
N LYS A 469 18.13 -23.23 -7.41
CA LYS A 469 17.74 -24.53 -7.99
C LYS A 469 18.64 -25.67 -7.48
N PRO A 470 18.16 -26.93 -7.51
CA PRO A 470 19.02 -28.10 -7.29
C PRO A 470 20.28 -28.03 -8.18
N PRO A 471 21.46 -28.48 -7.68
CA PRO A 471 21.69 -29.34 -6.53
C PRO A 471 21.96 -28.60 -5.19
N ILE A 472 21.63 -27.30 -5.10
CA ILE A 472 21.76 -26.53 -3.86
C ILE A 472 20.83 -27.11 -2.78
N SER A 473 21.34 -27.34 -1.57
CA SER A 473 20.53 -27.77 -0.44
C SER A 473 19.43 -26.74 -0.15
N HIS A 474 18.20 -27.19 0.08
CA HIS A 474 17.06 -26.33 0.38
C HIS A 474 16.73 -25.31 -0.75
N SER A 475 16.68 -25.79 -2.00
CA SER A 475 16.22 -25.02 -3.17
C SER A 475 14.82 -24.43 -2.99
N GLY A 476 14.54 -23.36 -3.73
CA GLY A 476 13.29 -22.61 -3.67
C GLY A 476 13.51 -21.12 -3.94
N ILE A 477 12.51 -20.32 -3.59
CA ILE A 477 12.58 -18.85 -3.62
C ILE A 477 12.60 -18.35 -2.19
N ALA A 478 13.56 -17.48 -1.85
CA ALA A 478 13.65 -16.95 -0.50
C ALA A 478 13.91 -15.45 -0.52
N PHE A 479 13.19 -14.74 0.33
CA PHE A 479 13.23 -13.30 0.52
C PHE A 479 13.72 -13.00 1.93
N GLY A 480 14.77 -12.19 2.08
CA GLY A 480 15.34 -11.80 3.36
C GLY A 480 16.10 -12.93 4.07
N ASN A 481 16.36 -14.03 3.37
CA ASN A 481 17.11 -15.18 3.88
C ASN A 481 18.54 -15.14 3.33
N PRO A 482 19.55 -15.49 4.14
CA PRO A 482 20.92 -15.63 3.65
C PRO A 482 21.00 -16.65 2.51
N HIS A 483 21.80 -16.35 1.48
CA HIS A 483 21.95 -17.25 0.33
C HIS A 483 22.37 -18.66 0.78
N PRO A 484 21.69 -19.74 0.31
CA PRO A 484 22.06 -21.11 0.67
C PRO A 484 23.51 -21.40 0.29
N LYS A 485 24.33 -21.85 1.25
CA LYS A 485 25.75 -22.15 0.98
C LYS A 485 25.88 -23.53 0.31
N ALA A 486 26.63 -23.60 -0.79
CA ALA A 486 26.99 -24.88 -1.41
C ALA A 486 27.94 -25.64 -0.46
N LYS A 487 27.48 -26.80 0.06
CA LYS A 487 28.18 -27.76 0.94
C LYS A 487 29.52 -27.27 1.55
N ALA A 488 29.50 -26.85 2.80
CA ALA A 488 30.72 -26.79 3.62
C ALA A 488 30.92 -28.14 4.33
N THR A 489 32.14 -28.65 4.23
CA THR A 489 32.69 -29.81 4.94
C THR A 489 32.37 -29.80 6.44
N ALA A 490 31.94 -30.97 6.94
CA ALA A 490 31.79 -31.31 8.36
C ALA A 490 30.75 -30.49 9.17
N GLY A 491 29.51 -31.00 9.23
CA GLY A 491 28.66 -30.85 10.42
C GLY A 491 27.67 -29.67 10.52
N LEU A 492 27.17 -29.10 9.42
CA LEU A 492 26.14 -28.05 9.48
C LEU A 492 24.71 -28.57 9.59
N SER A 493 23.86 -27.74 10.19
CA SER A 493 22.47 -27.99 10.59
C SER A 493 21.60 -28.53 9.45
N PRO A 494 20.72 -29.52 9.72
CA PRO A 494 19.77 -30.04 8.72
C PRO A 494 18.69 -29.00 8.31
N HIS A 495 18.70 -27.83 8.93
CA HIS A 495 17.65 -26.83 8.81
C HIS A 495 18.09 -25.62 7.98
N VAL A 496 17.09 -25.01 7.36
CA VAL A 496 17.16 -23.75 6.64
C VAL A 496 17.51 -22.62 7.60
N ASN A 497 18.37 -21.69 7.16
CA ASN A 497 18.65 -20.47 7.90
C ASN A 497 17.60 -19.41 7.56
N LEU A 498 16.77 -19.05 8.53
CA LEU A 498 15.70 -18.06 8.37
C LEU A 498 16.21 -16.67 8.78
N GLY A 499 15.96 -15.67 7.94
CA GLY A 499 16.28 -14.28 8.25
C GLY A 499 15.34 -13.66 9.27
N ALA A 500 15.72 -12.48 9.79
CA ALA A 500 14.95 -11.76 10.81
C ALA A 500 13.52 -11.45 10.34
N VAL A 501 13.39 -10.80 9.18
CA VAL A 501 12.12 -10.63 8.47
C VAL A 501 12.30 -11.31 7.13
N SER A 502 11.63 -12.44 6.94
CA SER A 502 11.89 -13.30 5.79
C SER A 502 10.68 -14.11 5.36
N LEU A 503 10.56 -14.29 4.04
CA LEU A 503 9.55 -15.13 3.41
C LEU A 503 10.28 -16.18 2.57
N ARG A 504 9.90 -17.45 2.68
CA ARG A 504 10.50 -18.52 1.88
C ARG A 504 9.45 -19.45 1.33
N LEU A 505 9.57 -19.78 0.06
CA LEU A 505 8.77 -20.75 -0.67
C LEU A 505 9.67 -21.93 -1.04
N ASP A 506 9.19 -23.15 -0.84
CA ASP A 506 9.93 -24.35 -1.23
C ASP A 506 10.01 -24.52 -2.76
N SER A 507 10.81 -25.48 -3.24
CA SER A 507 11.00 -25.69 -4.68
C SER A 507 9.79 -26.30 -5.40
N SER A 508 8.86 -26.87 -4.65
CA SER A 508 7.58 -27.39 -5.14
C SER A 508 6.50 -26.33 -5.18
N PHE A 509 6.72 -25.17 -4.54
CA PHE A 509 5.69 -24.16 -4.27
C PHE A 509 4.44 -24.76 -3.60
N GLU A 510 4.63 -25.75 -2.73
CA GLU A 510 3.57 -26.33 -1.91
C GLU A 510 3.50 -25.65 -0.54
N PHE A 511 4.66 -25.25 0.01
CA PHE A 511 4.73 -24.70 1.35
C PHE A 511 5.57 -23.43 1.43
N GLY A 512 5.12 -22.53 2.31
CA GLY A 512 5.78 -21.28 2.63
C GLY A 512 6.02 -21.11 4.13
N VAL A 513 7.03 -20.33 4.47
CA VAL A 513 7.25 -19.84 5.83
C VAL A 513 7.57 -18.36 5.82
N PHE A 514 6.82 -17.59 6.62
CA PHE A 514 7.13 -16.22 6.96
C PHE A 514 7.66 -16.17 8.40
N THR A 515 8.79 -15.51 8.62
CA THR A 515 9.37 -15.32 9.95
C THR A 515 9.57 -13.83 10.20
N HIS A 516 9.11 -13.38 11.36
CA HIS A 516 9.43 -12.08 11.90
C HIS A 516 10.04 -12.24 13.29
N ASN A 517 11.30 -11.88 13.41
CA ASN A 517 12.12 -11.94 14.61
C ASN A 517 12.53 -10.51 14.98
N TYR A 518 11.67 -9.87 15.76
CA TYR A 518 11.88 -8.52 16.27
C TYR A 518 13.14 -8.45 17.17
N THR A 519 13.38 -9.48 17.98
CA THR A 519 14.47 -9.51 18.97
C THR A 519 15.87 -9.61 18.36
N SER A 520 15.98 -10.03 17.09
CA SER A 520 17.28 -10.18 16.40
C SER A 520 17.91 -8.87 15.91
N GLY A 521 17.24 -7.72 16.05
CA GLY A 521 17.79 -6.41 15.69
C GLY A 521 17.75 -6.06 14.19
N GLY A 522 17.05 -6.85 13.37
CA GLY A 522 16.79 -6.56 11.96
C GLY A 522 17.52 -7.49 10.98
N GLY A 523 17.19 -7.37 9.69
CA GLY A 523 17.77 -8.19 8.63
C GLY A 523 17.85 -7.46 7.30
N ALA A 524 17.64 -8.18 6.21
CA ALA A 524 17.55 -7.57 4.87
C ALA A 524 16.29 -6.72 4.68
N PHE A 525 15.28 -6.91 5.53
CA PHE A 525 14.13 -6.03 5.64
C PHE A 525 14.03 -5.49 7.07
N HIS A 526 13.44 -4.30 7.21
CA HIS A 526 13.15 -3.70 8.49
C HIS A 526 12.05 -4.47 9.23
N ASN A 527 12.13 -4.48 10.56
CA ASN A 527 11.11 -5.06 11.42
C ASN A 527 9.82 -4.22 11.41
N SER A 528 8.73 -4.85 11.81
CA SER A 528 7.45 -4.20 12.09
C SER A 528 7.61 -3.09 13.13
N GLN A 529 7.08 -1.91 12.83
CA GLN A 529 7.04 -0.78 13.76
C GLN A 529 5.81 -0.79 14.65
N THR A 530 4.74 -1.50 14.26
CA THR A 530 3.48 -1.57 14.99
C THR A 530 3.34 -2.87 15.80
N ARG A 531 3.80 -4.00 15.25
CA ARG A 531 3.80 -5.32 15.88
C ARG A 531 5.21 -5.65 16.36
N LYS A 532 5.66 -5.00 17.43
CA LYS A 532 6.99 -5.19 18.04
C LYS A 532 7.12 -6.52 18.81
N ARG A 533 6.92 -7.65 18.14
CA ARG A 533 6.98 -9.01 18.71
C ARG A 533 7.48 -10.02 17.69
N ASP A 534 7.84 -11.21 18.16
CA ASP A 534 8.24 -12.31 17.29
C ASP A 534 7.01 -13.14 16.86
N TRP A 535 6.97 -13.58 15.60
CA TRP A 535 5.99 -14.54 15.08
C TRP A 535 6.55 -15.35 13.90
N GLN A 536 5.94 -16.49 13.63
CA GLN A 536 6.25 -17.30 12.47
C GLN A 536 4.99 -17.98 11.95
N ASP A 537 4.65 -17.71 10.69
CA ASP A 537 3.56 -18.38 9.99
C ASP A 537 4.14 -19.41 9.02
N ARG A 538 3.68 -20.66 9.16
CA ARG A 538 3.93 -21.74 8.19
C ARG A 538 2.63 -22.01 7.49
N PHE A 539 2.64 -22.06 6.16
CA PHE A 539 1.41 -22.13 5.38
C PHE A 539 1.58 -23.02 4.15
N GLU A 540 0.48 -23.65 3.76
CA GLU A 540 0.32 -24.35 2.48
C GLU A 540 -0.09 -23.31 1.43
N ILE A 541 0.60 -23.31 0.30
CA ILE A 541 0.41 -22.36 -0.79
C ILE A 541 -0.82 -22.79 -1.58
N GLU A 542 -1.78 -21.88 -1.71
CA GLU A 542 -3.00 -22.09 -2.49
C GLU A 542 -2.83 -21.50 -3.90
N SER A 543 -2.39 -20.24 -3.97
CA SER A 543 -2.13 -19.55 -5.23
C SER A 543 -0.77 -18.84 -5.20
N LEU A 544 -0.13 -18.78 -6.37
CA LEU A 544 1.13 -18.07 -6.59
C LEU A 544 1.07 -17.32 -7.91
N GLU A 545 1.25 -16.01 -7.87
CA GLU A 545 1.17 -15.14 -9.03
C GLU A 545 2.42 -14.27 -9.18
N VAL A 546 2.78 -13.96 -10.41
CA VAL A 546 3.76 -12.93 -10.72
C VAL A 546 3.20 -11.98 -11.77
N TRP A 547 3.16 -10.71 -11.40
CA TRP A 547 2.71 -9.60 -12.22
C TRP A 547 3.89 -8.75 -12.66
N GLY A 548 4.03 -8.52 -13.96
CA GLY A 548 5.00 -7.59 -14.51
C GLY A 548 4.46 -6.17 -14.50
N CYS A 549 5.19 -5.24 -13.91
CA CYS A 549 4.92 -3.81 -13.99
C CYS A 549 5.55 -3.26 -15.28
N GLY A 550 4.74 -2.80 -16.22
CA GLY A 550 5.22 -2.30 -17.51
C GLY A 550 4.08 -2.08 -18.50
N GLY A 551 4.18 -1.03 -19.32
CA GLY A 551 3.18 -0.73 -20.33
C GLY A 551 3.29 -1.63 -21.57
N ASP A 552 2.62 -1.23 -22.64
CA ASP A 552 2.58 -1.99 -23.90
C ASP A 552 3.96 -2.17 -24.54
N THR A 553 4.89 -1.25 -24.28
CA THR A 553 6.27 -1.31 -24.76
C THR A 553 7.04 -2.48 -24.19
N GLU A 554 6.98 -2.69 -22.86
CA GLU A 554 7.69 -3.79 -22.20
C GLU A 554 7.09 -5.14 -22.62
N ALA A 555 5.77 -5.20 -22.76
CA ALA A 555 5.06 -6.38 -23.22
C ALA A 555 5.40 -6.75 -24.67
N GLU A 556 5.47 -5.77 -25.58
CA GLU A 556 5.87 -6.01 -26.97
C GLU A 556 7.32 -6.49 -27.07
N GLN A 557 8.24 -5.91 -26.29
CA GLN A 557 9.63 -6.38 -26.25
C GLN A 557 9.73 -7.83 -25.72
N GLN A 558 8.90 -8.21 -24.74
CA GLN A 558 8.83 -9.59 -24.27
C GLN A 558 8.33 -10.53 -25.38
N ARG A 559 7.23 -10.18 -26.07
CA ARG A 559 6.68 -10.97 -27.18
C ARG A 559 7.68 -11.18 -28.30
N GLN A 560 8.38 -10.12 -28.71
CA GLN A 560 9.41 -10.20 -29.75
C GLN A 560 10.56 -11.13 -29.36
N ARG A 561 10.96 -11.12 -28.08
CA ARG A 561 12.00 -12.01 -27.55
C ARG A 561 11.54 -13.45 -27.48
N TRP A 562 10.34 -13.73 -26.96
CA TRP A 562 9.80 -15.09 -26.97
C TRP A 562 9.65 -15.64 -28.38
N ALA A 563 9.14 -14.85 -29.33
CA ALA A 563 9.07 -15.27 -30.72
C ALA A 563 10.46 -15.49 -31.35
N TRP A 564 11.50 -14.79 -30.88
CA TRP A 564 12.87 -15.04 -31.30
C TRP A 564 13.43 -16.32 -30.67
N GLU A 565 13.23 -16.55 -29.37
CA GLU A 565 13.64 -17.76 -28.66
C GLU A 565 12.93 -19.01 -29.19
N GLU A 566 11.63 -18.93 -29.49
CA GLU A 566 10.87 -20.03 -30.07
C GLU A 566 11.38 -20.38 -31.47
N ARG A 567 11.64 -19.36 -32.31
CA ARG A 567 12.27 -19.57 -33.63
C ARG A 567 13.68 -20.14 -33.50
N GLU A 568 14.46 -19.71 -32.51
CA GLU A 568 15.80 -20.24 -32.26
C GLU A 568 15.74 -21.68 -31.70
N ALA A 569 14.79 -21.98 -30.82
CA ALA A 569 14.56 -23.30 -30.26
C ALA A 569 14.04 -24.27 -31.33
N GLU A 570 13.16 -23.83 -32.22
CA GLU A 570 12.71 -24.59 -33.39
C GLU A 570 13.88 -24.82 -34.37
N ALA A 571 14.72 -23.82 -34.61
CA ALA A 571 15.94 -23.99 -35.41
C ALA A 571 16.91 -25.00 -34.77
N ARG A 572 17.11 -24.96 -33.44
CA ARG A 572 17.92 -25.93 -32.70
C ARG A 572 17.30 -27.34 -32.74
N ARG A 573 15.96 -27.46 -32.62
CA ARG A 573 15.24 -28.74 -32.79
C ARG A 573 15.40 -29.26 -34.21
N ARG A 574 15.28 -28.41 -35.22
CA ARG A 574 15.43 -28.78 -36.63
C ARG A 574 16.86 -29.22 -36.97
N VAL A 575 17.86 -28.60 -36.37
CA VAL A 575 19.27 -29.04 -36.49
C VAL A 575 19.47 -30.39 -35.79
N ASN A 576 18.92 -30.59 -34.58
CA ASN A 576 19.04 -31.85 -33.86
C ASN A 576 18.22 -33.02 -34.46
N LEU A 577 17.10 -32.74 -35.13
CA LEU A 577 16.37 -33.72 -35.94
C LEU A 577 17.04 -33.98 -37.30
N GLY A 578 17.84 -33.03 -37.81
CA GLY A 578 18.54 -33.14 -39.09
C GLY A 578 19.90 -33.87 -39.02
N THR A 579 20.41 -34.17 -37.83
CA THR A 579 21.65 -34.93 -37.61
C THR A 579 21.46 -36.44 -37.41
N GLY A 580 20.22 -36.94 -37.52
CA GLY A 580 19.96 -38.36 -37.73
C GLY A 580 20.25 -38.70 -39.19
N ASP A 581 21.52 -38.89 -39.51
CA ASP A 581 21.99 -39.22 -40.84
C ASP A 581 21.46 -40.61 -41.24
N VAL A 582 20.31 -40.63 -41.92
CA VAL A 582 19.63 -41.84 -42.39
C VAL A 582 20.55 -42.69 -43.27
N GLU A 583 21.55 -42.08 -43.93
CA GLU A 583 22.58 -42.77 -44.70
C GLU A 583 23.68 -43.37 -43.82
N ALA A 584 24.06 -42.73 -42.71
CA ALA A 584 24.99 -43.31 -41.74
C ALA A 584 24.36 -44.48 -40.95
N ASP A 585 23.09 -44.36 -40.56
CA ASP A 585 22.35 -45.45 -39.91
C ASP A 585 22.10 -46.62 -40.87
N ARG A 586 21.88 -46.35 -42.17
CA ARG A 586 21.78 -47.38 -43.21
C ARG A 586 23.13 -48.06 -43.47
N ALA A 587 24.23 -47.31 -43.49
CA ALA A 587 25.59 -47.87 -43.64
C ALA A 587 26.00 -48.72 -42.42
N LEU A 588 25.58 -48.34 -41.21
CA LEU A 588 25.78 -49.14 -39.99
C LEU A 588 24.93 -50.43 -39.99
N LEU A 589 23.68 -50.37 -40.47
CA LEU A 589 22.82 -51.56 -40.62
C LEU A 589 23.29 -52.51 -41.74
N GLU A 590 23.93 -51.98 -42.78
CA GLU A 590 24.55 -52.74 -43.86
C GLU A 590 25.86 -53.40 -43.40
N MET A 591 26.69 -52.72 -42.61
CA MET A 591 27.89 -53.31 -41.98
C MET A 591 27.56 -54.29 -40.84
N ALA A 592 26.43 -54.11 -40.16
CA ALA A 592 25.93 -55.03 -39.12
C ALA A 592 25.18 -56.26 -39.71
N GLY A 593 25.06 -56.36 -41.03
CA GLY A 593 24.52 -57.54 -41.72
C GLY A 593 22.99 -57.71 -41.65
N LEU A 594 22.26 -56.67 -41.24
CA LEU A 594 20.79 -56.75 -41.03
C LEU A 594 19.99 -56.43 -42.30
N ILE A 595 20.59 -55.79 -43.31
CA ILE A 595 19.91 -55.42 -44.56
C ILE A 595 20.78 -55.85 -45.75
N GLY A 596 20.62 -57.09 -46.22
CA GLY A 596 21.41 -57.54 -47.38
C GLY A 596 21.35 -59.01 -47.76
N ALA A 597 20.17 -59.63 -47.88
CA ALA A 597 20.05 -60.90 -48.62
C ALA A 597 18.62 -61.16 -49.14
N ASN A 598 18.20 -60.41 -50.17
CA ASN A 598 17.14 -60.87 -51.07
C ASN A 598 17.68 -60.85 -52.50
N ARG A 599 18.43 -61.89 -52.87
CA ARG A 599 18.77 -62.21 -54.27
C ARG A 599 18.03 -63.50 -54.63
N SER A 600 16.86 -63.34 -55.24
CA SER A 600 16.18 -64.37 -56.00
C SER A 600 16.81 -64.51 -57.39
N GLY A 601 16.99 -65.76 -57.86
CA GLY A 601 16.76 -66.10 -59.27
C GLY A 601 17.94 -66.58 -60.11
N GLY A 602 18.20 -67.89 -60.05
CA GLY A 602 18.40 -68.88 -61.14
C GLY A 602 19.06 -68.53 -62.48
N SER A 603 19.94 -69.44 -62.97
CA SER A 603 19.70 -70.31 -64.14
C SER A 603 20.97 -71.05 -64.59
N MET A 604 20.81 -72.36 -64.90
CA MET A 604 21.58 -73.28 -65.78
C MET A 604 23.11 -73.40 -65.58
N SER A 605 23.75 -74.57 -65.59
CA SER A 605 23.51 -75.85 -66.30
C SER A 605 24.13 -77.02 -65.55
#